data_AF-A0A3D5UYH0-F1
#
_entry.id   AF-A0A3D5UYH0-F1
#
_cell.length_a   1.000
_cell.length_b   1.000
_cell.length_c   1.000
_cell.angle_alpha   90.00
_cell.angle_beta   90.00
_cell.angle_gamma   90.00
#
_symmetry.space_group_name_H-M   'P 1'
#
loop_
_entity.id
_entity.type
_entity.pdbx_description
1 polymer ?
#
loop_
_entity_poly.entity_id
_entity_poly.type
_entity_poly.pdbx_seq_one_letter_code
_entity_poly.pdbx_strand_id
1 'polypeptide(L)'
;DEKTYAYLEGRPRAPKGKAWEMAVEYWKTLPSDPDAVFDKEVTIDIANLPPLITWGTSPENVIKITDRVPDPKDVHDEAHAKSMQRALDYMGLKPGTPINEVKIDRVFIGSCTNGRI
;
A
#
# COMPACT_ATOMS: atom_id res chain seq x y z
N ASP A 1 -14.95 -1.32 13.42
CA ASP A 1 -15.96 -0.26 13.14
C ASP A 1 -17.14 -0.87 12.40
N GLU A 2 -18.13 -0.06 12.02
CA GLU A 2 -19.35 -0.55 11.35
C GLU A 2 -19.06 -1.26 10.02
N LYS A 3 -18.10 -0.75 9.22
CA LYS A 3 -17.69 -1.39 7.97
C LYS A 3 -17.20 -2.81 8.21
N THR A 4 -16.44 -3.01 9.28
CA THR A 4 -15.94 -4.33 9.69
C THR A 4 -17.09 -5.26 10.08
N TYR A 5 -18.05 -4.78 10.88
CA TYR A 5 -19.17 -5.60 11.33
C TYR A 5 -20.07 -6.01 10.16
N ALA A 6 -20.43 -5.07 9.30
CA ALA A 6 -21.22 -5.33 8.10
C ALA A 6 -20.53 -6.34 7.15
N TYR A 7 -19.20 -6.28 7.01
CA TYR A 7 -18.46 -7.25 6.20
C TYR A 7 -18.52 -8.68 6.74
N LEU A 8 -18.55 -8.82 8.08
CA LEU A 8 -18.52 -10.09 8.78
C LEU A 8 -19.92 -10.71 8.96
N GLU A 9 -20.98 -9.89 9.05
CA GLU A 9 -22.33 -10.36 9.32
C GLU A 9 -22.79 -11.42 8.30
N GLY A 10 -23.32 -12.54 8.79
CA GLY A 10 -23.83 -13.62 7.94
C GLY A 10 -22.75 -14.46 7.22
N ARG A 11 -21.46 -14.17 7.37
CA ARG A 11 -20.39 -15.01 6.79
C ARG A 11 -20.41 -16.43 7.39
N PRO A 12 -20.03 -17.48 6.64
CA PRO A 12 -20.17 -18.88 7.08
C PRO A 12 -19.55 -19.23 8.44
N ARG A 13 -18.51 -18.51 8.87
CA ARG A 13 -17.80 -18.70 10.14
C ARG A 13 -17.98 -17.54 11.13
N ALA A 14 -18.82 -16.57 10.82
CA ALA A 14 -19.15 -15.52 11.77
C ALA A 14 -20.10 -16.06 12.86
N PRO A 15 -20.03 -15.51 14.09
CA PRO A 15 -21.02 -15.78 15.13
C PRO A 15 -22.44 -15.46 14.63
N LYS A 16 -23.45 -16.09 15.22
CA LYS A 16 -24.86 -15.93 14.82
C LYS A 16 -25.76 -15.68 16.02
N GLY A 17 -26.88 -15.00 15.80
CA GLY A 17 -27.88 -14.71 16.84
C GLY A 17 -27.25 -14.01 18.05
N LYS A 18 -27.55 -14.48 19.27
CA LYS A 18 -26.99 -13.89 20.49
C LYS A 18 -25.46 -13.85 20.53
N ALA A 19 -24.78 -14.84 19.94
CA ALA A 19 -23.32 -14.84 19.90
C ALA A 19 -22.77 -13.73 18.99
N TRP A 20 -23.52 -13.32 17.96
CA TRP A 20 -23.20 -12.17 17.12
C TRP A 20 -23.32 -10.86 17.91
N GLU A 21 -24.44 -10.67 18.60
CA GLU A 21 -24.68 -9.48 19.44
C GLU A 21 -23.56 -9.31 20.48
N MET A 22 -23.21 -10.39 21.19
CA MET A 22 -22.11 -10.37 22.17
C MET A 22 -20.75 -10.08 21.53
N ALA A 23 -20.47 -10.62 20.34
CA ALA A 23 -19.22 -10.39 19.65
C ALA A 23 -19.10 -8.93 19.19
N VAL A 24 -20.16 -8.34 18.64
CA VAL A 24 -20.18 -6.92 18.24
C VAL A 24 -19.99 -6.01 19.44
N GLU A 25 -20.66 -6.27 20.56
CA GLU A 25 -20.46 -5.49 21.80
C GLU A 25 -19.02 -5.58 22.31
N TYR A 26 -18.40 -6.76 22.26
CA TYR A 26 -16.99 -6.91 22.60
C TYR A 26 -16.06 -6.18 21.62
N TRP A 27 -16.28 -6.30 20.30
CA TRP A 27 -15.43 -5.66 19.30
C TRP A 27 -15.45 -4.13 19.38
N LYS A 28 -16.56 -3.54 19.84
CA LYS A 28 -16.65 -2.10 20.10
C LYS A 28 -15.69 -1.63 21.22
N THR A 29 -15.18 -2.53 22.06
CA THR A 29 -14.21 -2.21 23.11
C THR A 29 -12.75 -2.38 22.68
N LEU A 30 -12.50 -2.78 21.43
CA LEU A 30 -11.14 -2.99 20.90
C LEU A 30 -10.41 -1.74 20.35
N PRO A 31 -11.05 -0.59 20.04
CA PRO A 31 -10.31 0.62 19.69
C PRO A 31 -9.34 1.04 20.82
N SER A 32 -8.24 1.70 20.45
CA SER A 32 -7.34 2.33 21.43
C SER A 32 -8.08 3.39 22.26
N ASP A 33 -7.59 3.62 23.47
CA ASP A 33 -8.11 4.66 24.36
C ASP A 33 -7.91 6.07 23.75
N PRO A 34 -8.81 7.04 24.04
CA PRO A 34 -8.70 8.40 23.49
C PRO A 34 -7.43 9.16 23.88
N ASP A 35 -6.77 8.77 24.97
CA ASP A 35 -5.53 9.34 25.51
C ASP A 35 -4.30 8.46 25.26
N ALA A 36 -4.42 7.47 24.37
CA ALA A 36 -3.29 6.64 23.96
C ALA A 36 -2.15 7.50 23.37
N VAL A 37 -0.93 7.27 23.85
CA VAL A 37 0.28 7.95 23.38
C VAL A 37 1.07 7.04 22.46
N PHE A 38 1.43 7.55 21.28
CA PHE A 38 2.28 6.86 20.31
C PHE A 38 3.66 7.51 20.26
N ASP A 39 4.73 6.71 20.09
CA ASP A 39 6.10 7.23 19.93
C ASP A 39 6.25 8.14 18.69
N LYS A 40 5.37 7.94 17.70
CA LYS A 40 5.34 8.72 16.46
C LYS A 40 3.93 8.74 15.87
N GLU A 41 3.46 9.94 15.56
CA GLU A 41 2.22 10.16 14.82
C GLU A 41 2.52 10.73 13.44
N VAL A 42 1.87 10.20 12.41
CA VAL A 42 2.03 10.65 11.02
C VAL A 42 0.65 10.83 10.40
N THR A 43 0.31 12.06 10.04
CA THR A 43 -0.94 12.40 9.37
C THR A 43 -0.74 12.38 7.86
N ILE A 44 -1.59 11.64 7.14
CA ILE A 44 -1.55 11.50 5.68
C ILE A 44 -2.89 11.97 5.11
N ASP A 45 -2.87 13.01 4.29
CA ASP A 45 -4.04 13.41 3.49
C ASP A 45 -4.15 12.53 2.24
N ILE A 46 -5.27 11.82 2.13
CA ILE A 46 -5.55 10.91 1.01
C ILE A 46 -6.59 11.47 0.02
N ALA A 47 -7.11 12.69 0.24
CA ALA A 47 -8.20 13.24 -0.56
C ALA A 47 -7.84 13.39 -2.05
N ASN A 48 -6.55 13.62 -2.34
CA ASN A 48 -6.01 13.80 -3.69
C ASN A 48 -4.89 12.80 -4.02
N LEU A 49 -4.86 11.63 -3.37
CA LEU A 49 -3.82 10.62 -3.60
C LEU A 49 -3.92 10.10 -5.06
N PRO A 50 -2.91 10.37 -5.92
CA PRO A 50 -2.95 9.88 -7.30
C PRO A 50 -2.67 8.37 -7.34
N PRO A 51 -3.00 7.69 -8.45
CA PRO A 51 -2.55 6.33 -8.66
C PRO A 51 -1.01 6.24 -8.61
N LEU A 52 -0.52 5.37 -7.75
CA LEU A 52 0.90 5.12 -7.54
C LEU A 52 1.32 3.80 -8.17
N ILE A 53 2.59 3.70 -8.53
CA ILE A 53 3.24 2.48 -8.98
C ILE A 53 4.54 2.27 -8.22
N THR A 54 4.84 1.02 -7.90
CA THR A 54 6.18 0.60 -7.49
C THR A 54 6.92 0.09 -8.72
N TRP A 55 8.02 0.73 -9.10
CA TRP A 55 8.70 0.47 -10.38
C TRP A 55 9.98 -0.39 -10.25
N GLY A 56 10.58 -0.42 -9.06
CA GLY A 56 11.89 -1.02 -8.82
C GLY A 56 11.83 -2.40 -8.16
N THR A 57 12.89 -2.74 -7.44
CA THR A 57 13.06 -4.03 -6.74
C THR A 57 12.71 -3.96 -5.25
N SER A 58 12.33 -2.77 -4.75
CA SER A 58 11.91 -2.53 -3.37
C SER A 58 10.51 -1.94 -3.34
N PRO A 59 9.64 -2.34 -2.39
CA PRO A 59 8.31 -1.74 -2.20
C PRO A 59 8.33 -0.21 -2.04
N GLU A 60 9.45 0.35 -1.57
CA GLU A 60 9.62 1.81 -1.36
C GLU A 60 9.90 2.58 -2.66
N ASN A 61 10.19 1.91 -3.78
CA ASN A 61 10.46 2.56 -5.06
C ASN A 61 9.16 3.00 -5.73
N VAL A 62 8.49 3.97 -5.11
CA VAL A 62 7.14 4.42 -5.46
C VAL A 62 7.17 5.78 -6.16
N ILE A 63 6.42 5.89 -7.26
CA ILE A 63 6.18 7.15 -7.99
C ILE A 63 4.72 7.17 -8.46
N LYS A 64 4.25 8.32 -8.95
CA LYS A 64 2.92 8.42 -9.56
C LYS A 64 2.96 7.76 -10.94
N ILE A 65 1.82 7.26 -11.40
CA ILE A 65 1.70 6.73 -12.76
C ILE A 65 2.03 7.77 -13.85
N THR A 66 1.90 9.05 -13.53
CA THR A 66 2.20 10.19 -14.42
C THR A 66 3.66 10.62 -14.39
N ASP A 67 4.48 10.06 -13.50
CA ASP A 67 5.86 10.46 -13.33
C ASP A 67 6.78 9.77 -14.35
N ARG A 68 8.06 10.14 -14.30
CA ARG A 68 9.14 9.52 -15.07
C ARG A 68 9.96 8.61 -14.17
N VAL A 69 10.60 7.61 -14.76
CA VAL A 69 11.62 6.78 -14.10
C VAL A 69 12.68 7.71 -13.49
N PRO A 70 12.99 7.60 -12.18
CA PRO A 70 13.91 8.52 -11.52
C PRO A 70 15.36 8.33 -11.99
N ASP A 71 16.16 9.40 -11.89
CA ASP A 71 17.59 9.37 -12.22
C ASP A 71 18.42 9.32 -10.92
N PRO A 72 19.30 8.32 -10.72
CA PRO A 72 20.21 8.26 -9.58
C PRO A 72 21.10 9.49 -9.44
N LYS A 73 21.33 10.25 -10.52
CA LYS A 73 22.13 11.50 -10.49
C LYS A 73 21.45 12.62 -9.70
N ASP A 74 20.14 12.56 -9.55
CA ASP A 74 19.36 13.56 -8.79
C ASP A 74 19.30 13.23 -7.29
N VAL A 75 19.93 12.12 -6.86
CA VAL A 75 19.90 11.65 -5.47
C VAL A 75 21.20 12.02 -4.76
N HIS A 76 21.10 12.82 -3.70
CA HIS A 76 22.26 13.24 -2.90
C HIS A 76 22.90 12.11 -2.08
N ASP A 77 22.11 11.16 -1.58
CA ASP A 77 22.62 10.04 -0.81
C ASP A 77 23.22 8.97 -1.72
N GLU A 78 24.53 8.75 -1.63
CA GLU A 78 25.25 7.83 -2.51
C GLU A 78 24.76 6.37 -2.39
N ALA A 79 24.39 5.95 -1.18
CA ALA A 79 23.94 4.58 -0.96
C ALA A 79 22.59 4.34 -1.65
N HIS A 80 21.68 5.30 -1.54
CA HIS A 80 20.39 5.30 -2.21
C HIS A 80 20.56 5.41 -3.73
N ALA A 81 21.43 6.30 -4.23
CA ALA A 81 21.73 6.41 -5.66
C ALA A 81 22.25 5.07 -6.24
N LYS A 82 23.19 4.41 -5.54
CA LYS A 82 23.69 3.08 -5.92
C LYS A 82 22.60 2.01 -5.88
N SER A 83 21.69 2.08 -4.90
CA SER A 83 20.55 1.16 -4.81
C SER A 83 19.56 1.35 -5.96
N MET A 84 19.24 2.60 -6.28
CA MET A 84 18.38 2.98 -7.40
C MET A 84 18.98 2.54 -8.73
N GLN A 85 20.28 2.74 -8.94
CA GLN A 85 20.97 2.28 -10.14
C GLN A 85 20.84 0.76 -10.32
N ARG A 86 21.07 -0.03 -9.25
CA ARG A 86 20.89 -1.49 -9.31
C ARG A 86 19.45 -1.88 -9.65
N ALA A 87 18.46 -1.17 -9.11
CA ALA A 87 17.05 -1.42 -9.43
C ALA A 87 16.75 -1.14 -10.90
N LEU A 88 17.27 -0.04 -11.46
CA LEU A 88 17.13 0.30 -12.88
C LEU A 88 17.79 -0.74 -13.78
N ASP A 89 19.01 -1.16 -13.45
CA ASP A 89 19.76 -2.17 -14.22
C ASP A 89 19.01 -3.51 -14.21
N TYR A 90 18.49 -3.93 -13.05
CA TYR A 90 17.73 -5.16 -12.91
C TYR A 90 16.41 -5.12 -13.67
N MET A 91 15.68 -4.00 -13.58
CA MET A 91 14.39 -3.83 -14.25
C MET A 91 14.53 -3.53 -15.75
N GLY A 92 15.73 -3.19 -16.22
CA GLY A 92 15.98 -2.75 -17.60
C GLY A 92 15.36 -1.39 -17.92
N LEU A 93 15.19 -0.53 -16.93
CA LEU A 93 14.56 0.78 -17.07
C LEU A 93 15.59 1.88 -17.32
N LYS A 94 15.23 2.84 -18.18
CA LYS A 94 16.06 4.02 -18.47
C LYS A 94 15.57 5.21 -17.65
N PRO A 95 16.46 5.95 -16.96
CA PRO A 95 16.10 7.20 -16.33
C PRO A 95 15.40 8.16 -17.28
N GLY A 96 14.41 8.88 -16.75
CA GLY A 96 13.62 9.85 -17.50
C GLY A 96 12.55 9.25 -18.39
N THR A 97 12.46 7.94 -18.61
CA THR A 97 11.36 7.36 -19.39
C THR A 97 10.01 7.62 -18.69
N PRO A 98 8.99 8.17 -19.37
CA PRO A 98 7.63 8.24 -18.81
C PRO A 98 7.14 6.86 -18.42
N ILE A 99 6.60 6.71 -17.21
CA ILE A 99 6.21 5.39 -16.71
C ILE A 99 5.13 4.73 -17.55
N ASN A 100 4.20 5.53 -18.07
CA ASN A 100 3.15 5.07 -18.98
C ASN A 100 3.66 4.65 -20.37
N GLU A 101 4.93 4.88 -20.70
CA GLU A 101 5.57 4.42 -21.93
C GLU A 101 6.40 3.14 -21.72
N VAL A 102 6.54 2.67 -20.47
CA VAL A 102 7.22 1.40 -20.18
C VAL A 102 6.41 0.24 -20.74
N LYS A 103 7.04 -0.56 -21.60
CA LYS A 103 6.39 -1.72 -22.21
C LYS A 103 6.09 -2.78 -21.15
N ILE A 104 4.86 -3.27 -21.15
CA ILE A 104 4.43 -4.38 -20.30
C ILE A 104 4.65 -5.69 -21.06
N ASP A 105 5.50 -6.56 -20.54
CA ASP A 105 5.71 -7.90 -21.10
C ASP A 105 4.76 -8.94 -20.48
N ARG A 106 4.39 -8.78 -19.21
CA ARG A 106 3.52 -9.70 -18.46
C ARG A 106 2.66 -8.96 -17.46
N VAL A 107 1.46 -9.48 -17.22
CA VAL A 107 0.54 -8.97 -16.20
C VAL A 107 0.11 -10.13 -15.31
N PHE A 108 0.30 -9.96 -14.00
CA PHE A 108 -0.19 -10.87 -12.97
C PHE A 108 -1.22 -10.12 -12.12
N ILE A 109 -2.41 -10.69 -11.99
CA ILE A 109 -3.50 -10.13 -11.17
C ILE A 109 -3.78 -11.11 -10.03
N GLY A 110 -3.88 -10.61 -8.81
CA GLY A 110 -4.14 -11.41 -7.62
C GLY A 110 -3.24 -11.02 -6.47
N SER A 111 -2.53 -12.01 -5.89
CA SER A 111 -1.90 -11.98 -4.57
C SER A 111 -2.90 -11.91 -3.42
N CYS A 112 -2.46 -12.29 -2.22
CA CYS A 112 -3.30 -12.21 -1.04
C CYS A 112 -3.61 -10.76 -0.63
N THR A 113 -2.89 -9.76 -1.14
CA THR A 113 -3.12 -8.34 -0.86
C THR A 113 -4.35 -7.83 -1.59
N ASN A 114 -4.47 -8.08 -2.89
CA ASN A 114 -5.53 -7.53 -3.74
C ASN A 114 -6.60 -8.55 -4.16
N GLY A 115 -6.33 -9.86 -4.08
CA GLY A 115 -7.28 -10.89 -4.53
C GLY A 115 -8.52 -11.09 -3.64
N ARG A 116 -8.69 -10.26 -2.60
CA ARG A 116 -9.83 -10.32 -1.65
C ARG A 116 -10.77 -9.12 -1.77
N ILE A 117 -10.39 -8.13 -2.59
CA ILE A 117 -11.18 -6.94 -2.92
C ILE A 117 -12.15 -7.33 -4.01
#